data_AF-A0A967VIW5-F1
#
_entry.id   AF-A0A967VIW5-F1
#
_cell.length_a   1.000
_cell.length_b   1.000
_cell.length_c   1.000
_cell.angle_alpha   90.00
_cell.angle_beta   90.00
_cell.angle_gamma   90.00
#
_symmetry.space_group_name_H-M   'P 1'
#
loop_
_entity.id
_entity.type
_entity.pdbx_description
1 polymer ?
#
loop_
_entity_poly.entity_id
_entity_poly.type
_entity_poly.pdbx_seq_one_letter_code
_entity_poly.pdbx_strand_id
1 'polypeptide(L)'
;GGGTIVTPHAGEWQRLTGRPATYREVREERSGLALTVLLKGAPSFVIADEVVAVTSGGPELATIGTGDVLAGMIGALLARGLDAPMAARSAAYWHGIAGAHLAARGTVTADRLVDEVGRWAW
;
A
#
# COMPACT_ATOMS: atom_id res chain seq x y z
N GLY A 1 -0.88 -7.40 -19.05
CA GLY A 1 -0.29 -6.04 -19.12
C GLY A 1 -0.55 -5.38 -17.78
N GLY A 2 0.52 -5.02 -17.07
CA GLY A 2 0.41 -4.52 -15.69
C GLY A 2 -0.33 -3.20 -15.64
N GLY A 3 -1.46 -3.15 -14.94
CA GLY A 3 -2.21 -1.92 -14.74
C GLY A 3 -1.44 -0.90 -13.90
N THR A 4 -1.79 0.37 -14.03
CA THR A 4 -1.18 1.44 -13.24
C THR A 4 -1.64 1.35 -11.77
N ILE A 5 -0.69 1.43 -10.83
CA ILE A 5 -0.95 1.54 -9.40
C ILE A 5 -0.39 2.88 -8.89
N VAL A 6 -1.17 3.61 -8.10
CA VAL A 6 -0.70 4.76 -7.33
C VAL A 6 -0.90 4.53 -5.83
N THR A 7 0.06 4.95 -5.01
CA THR A 7 0.11 4.63 -3.58
C THR A 7 0.11 5.89 -2.69
N PRO A 8 -0.85 6.83 -2.84
CA PRO A 8 -0.85 8.07 -2.09
C PRO A 8 -1.22 7.85 -0.62
N HIS A 9 -0.63 8.61 0.30
CA HIS A 9 -1.25 8.88 1.60
C HIS A 9 -2.24 10.05 1.47
N ALA A 10 -2.97 10.36 2.54
CA ALA A 10 -4.01 11.41 2.52
C ALA A 10 -3.51 12.77 2.02
N GLY A 11 -2.38 13.27 2.54
CA GLY A 11 -1.78 14.52 2.06
C GLY A 11 -1.29 14.51 0.60
N GLU A 12 -0.75 13.39 0.10
CA GLU A 12 -0.38 13.23 -1.32
C GLU A 12 -1.63 13.30 -2.20
N TRP A 13 -2.70 12.60 -1.82
CA TRP A 13 -3.97 12.61 -2.53
C TRP A 13 -4.58 14.01 -2.60
N GLN A 14 -4.65 14.70 -1.46
CA GLN A 14 -5.19 16.06 -1.38
C GLN A 14 -4.37 17.04 -2.24
N ARG A 15 -3.04 16.91 -2.26
CA ARG A 15 -2.17 17.75 -3.10
C ARG A 15 -2.37 17.46 -4.59
N LEU A 16 -2.61 16.21 -4.97
CA LEU A 16 -2.77 15.81 -6.37
C LEU A 16 -4.16 16.15 -6.95
N THR A 17 -5.21 16.01 -6.15
CA THR A 17 -6.61 16.08 -6.64
C THR A 17 -7.40 17.26 -6.09
N GLY A 18 -6.94 17.88 -5.00
CA GLY A 18 -7.73 18.87 -4.26
C GLY A 18 -8.92 18.27 -3.48
N ARG A 19 -9.13 16.95 -3.52
CA ARG A 19 -10.26 16.27 -2.89
C ARG A 19 -9.90 15.65 -1.53
N PRO A 20 -10.88 15.40 -0.65
CA PRO A 20 -10.66 14.63 0.56
C PRO A 20 -10.19 13.20 0.24
N ALA A 21 -9.28 12.69 1.07
CA ALA A 21 -8.72 11.35 0.90
C ALA A 21 -9.58 10.28 1.58
N THR A 22 -10.83 10.10 1.11
CA THR A 22 -11.69 8.99 1.56
C THR A 22 -11.82 7.95 0.45
N TYR A 23 -12.09 6.69 0.78
CA TYR A 23 -12.25 5.66 -0.25
C TYR A 23 -13.38 5.97 -1.25
N ARG A 24 -14.42 6.73 -0.82
CA ARG A 24 -15.54 7.14 -1.70
C ARG A 24 -15.08 8.19 -2.69
N GLU A 25 -14.45 9.25 -2.21
CA GLU A 25 -13.89 10.33 -3.05
C GLU A 25 -12.86 9.79 -4.04
N VAL A 26 -11.96 8.92 -3.57
CA VAL A 26 -10.96 8.27 -4.42
C VAL A 26 -11.62 7.39 -5.49
N ARG A 27 -12.63 6.60 -5.11
CA ARG A 27 -13.37 5.75 -6.06
C ARG A 27 -14.07 6.58 -7.14
N GLU A 28 -14.67 7.69 -6.75
CA GLU A 28 -15.32 8.61 -7.69
C GLU A 28 -14.30 9.27 -8.62
N GLU A 29 -13.19 9.77 -8.08
CA GLU A 29 -12.14 10.44 -8.86
C GLU A 29 -11.49 9.50 -9.89
N ARG A 30 -11.25 8.23 -9.53
CA ARG A 30 -10.70 7.24 -10.46
C ARG A 30 -11.72 6.66 -11.44
N SER A 31 -13.00 7.06 -11.36
CA SER A 31 -14.05 6.46 -12.18
C SER A 31 -13.76 6.63 -13.67
N GLY A 32 -13.87 5.54 -14.44
CA GLY A 32 -13.51 5.54 -15.87
C GLY A 32 -12.01 5.41 -16.16
N LEU A 33 -11.15 5.40 -15.14
CA LEU A 33 -9.71 5.14 -15.29
C LEU A 33 -9.39 3.68 -14.95
N ALA A 34 -8.58 3.03 -15.79
CA ALA A 34 -7.97 1.74 -15.50
C ALA A 34 -6.81 1.89 -14.49
N LEU A 35 -7.14 2.40 -13.29
CA LEU A 35 -6.20 2.78 -12.24
C LEU A 35 -6.54 2.05 -10.93
N THR A 36 -5.52 1.43 -10.33
CA THR A 36 -5.60 0.95 -8.95
C THR A 36 -5.02 2.00 -8.01
N VAL A 37 -5.77 2.38 -6.98
CA VAL A 37 -5.31 3.28 -5.93
C VAL A 37 -5.15 2.50 -4.64
N LEU A 38 -3.93 2.43 -4.10
CA LEU A 38 -3.68 2.01 -2.72
C LEU A 38 -3.59 3.28 -1.86
N LEU A 39 -4.71 3.68 -1.28
CA LEU A 39 -4.77 4.81 -0.36
C LEU A 39 -4.17 4.38 0.99
N LYS A 40 -2.96 4.85 1.30
CA LYS A 40 -2.22 4.54 2.54
C LYS A 40 -2.90 5.19 3.74
N GLY A 41 -3.12 4.39 4.77
CA GLY A 41 -3.75 4.78 6.05
C GLY A 41 -3.83 3.60 7.02
N ALA A 42 -4.53 3.78 8.14
CA ALA A 42 -4.85 2.73 9.10
C ALA A 42 -6.38 2.72 9.34
N PRO A 43 -7.17 1.94 8.57
CA PRO A 43 -6.73 0.98 7.55
C PRO A 43 -6.32 1.63 6.23
N SER A 44 -5.57 0.88 5.42
CA SER A 44 -5.32 1.24 4.01
C SER A 44 -6.47 0.72 3.13
N PHE A 45 -6.72 1.37 1.99
CA PHE A 45 -7.76 0.94 1.05
C PHE A 45 -7.18 0.71 -0.35
N VAL A 46 -7.44 -0.46 -0.93
CA VAL A 46 -7.18 -0.74 -2.35
C VAL A 46 -8.46 -0.53 -3.13
N ILE A 47 -8.43 0.40 -4.08
CA ILE A 47 -9.58 0.93 -4.79
C ILE A 47 -9.32 0.76 -6.30
N ALA A 48 -9.98 -0.23 -6.89
CA ALA A 48 -9.96 -0.64 -8.30
C ALA A 48 -11.18 -1.56 -8.45
N ASP A 49 -12.08 -1.49 -9.43
CA ASP A 49 -13.40 -2.19 -9.48
C ASP A 49 -14.18 -2.33 -8.14
N GLU A 50 -13.69 -3.13 -7.21
CA GLU A 50 -14.05 -3.19 -5.79
C GLU A 50 -13.29 -2.19 -4.89
N VAL A 51 -13.67 -2.13 -3.62
CA VAL A 51 -12.92 -1.45 -2.56
C VAL A 51 -12.61 -2.46 -1.48
N VAL A 52 -11.33 -2.68 -1.20
CA VAL A 52 -10.87 -3.61 -0.16
C VAL A 52 -10.12 -2.85 0.90
N ALA A 53 -10.55 -3.00 2.15
CA ALA A 53 -9.81 -2.51 3.31
C ALA A 53 -8.72 -3.51 3.68
N VAL A 54 -7.48 -3.04 3.81
CA VAL A 54 -6.35 -3.79 4.36
C VAL A 54 -6.11 -3.26 5.77
N THR A 55 -6.43 -4.09 6.76
CA THR A 55 -6.44 -3.71 8.18
C THR A 55 -5.13 -4.03 8.91
N SER A 56 -4.19 -4.70 8.25
CA SER A 56 -2.83 -4.89 8.74
C SER A 56 -1.99 -3.62 8.58
N GLY A 57 -1.09 -3.39 9.52
CA GLY A 57 -0.26 -2.20 9.60
C GLY A 57 -0.90 -1.09 10.43
N GLY A 58 -0.11 -0.07 10.71
CA GLY A 58 -0.49 0.97 11.67
C GLY A 58 0.54 2.10 11.75
N PRO A 59 0.48 2.94 12.81
CA PRO A 59 1.35 4.09 12.98
C PRO A 59 2.84 3.72 13.06
N GLU A 60 3.18 2.47 13.39
CA GLU A 60 4.54 1.95 13.35
C GLU A 60 5.17 2.01 11.95
N LEU A 61 4.35 2.00 10.89
CA LEU A 61 4.81 2.12 9.51
C LEU A 61 4.91 3.58 9.03
N ALA A 62 4.58 4.56 9.87
CA ALA A 62 4.70 5.98 9.55
C ALA A 62 6.14 6.50 9.72
N THR A 63 7.13 5.70 9.31
CA THR A 63 8.55 6.07 9.33
C THR A 63 9.08 6.28 7.91
N ILE A 64 10.17 7.04 7.79
CA ILE A 64 10.74 7.38 6.47
C ILE A 64 11.18 6.11 5.74
N GLY A 65 10.83 6.02 4.45
CA GLY A 65 11.24 4.93 3.57
C GLY A 65 10.37 3.66 3.61
N THR A 66 9.46 3.48 4.57
CA THR A 66 8.56 2.30 4.59
C THR A 66 7.65 2.27 3.35
N GLY A 67 7.20 3.44 2.89
CA GLY A 67 6.46 3.58 1.65
C GLY A 67 7.22 3.10 0.41
N ASP A 68 8.55 3.24 0.40
CA ASP A 68 9.40 2.74 -0.69
C ASP A 68 9.51 1.21 -0.65
N VAL A 69 9.57 0.62 0.55
CA VAL A 69 9.50 -0.83 0.74
C VAL A 69 8.18 -1.38 0.18
N LEU A 70 7.05 -0.75 0.54
CA LEU A 70 5.73 -1.10 0.02
C LEU A 70 5.68 -1.01 -1.52
N ALA A 71 6.21 0.06 -2.11
CA ALA A 71 6.26 0.22 -3.56
C ALA A 71 7.12 -0.87 -4.23
N GLY A 72 8.26 -1.21 -3.63
CA GLY A 72 9.12 -2.30 -4.08
C GLY A 72 8.43 -3.67 -4.04
N MET A 73 7.70 -3.96 -2.96
CA MET A 73 6.88 -5.19 -2.83
C MET A 73 5.82 -5.28 -3.93
N ILE A 74 5.11 -4.17 -4.20
CA ILE A 74 4.12 -4.10 -5.28
C ILE A 74 4.79 -4.38 -6.64
N GLY A 75 5.91 -3.71 -6.92
CA GLY A 75 6.65 -3.90 -8.17
C GLY A 75 7.12 -5.34 -8.37
N ALA A 76 7.61 -5.99 -7.32
CA ALA A 76 8.04 -7.37 -7.37
C ALA A 76 6.87 -8.37 -7.54
N LEU A 77 5.70 -8.12 -6.93
CA LEU A 77 4.49 -8.92 -7.17
C LEU A 77 3.98 -8.77 -8.61
N LEU A 78 3.97 -7.53 -9.14
CA LEU A 78 3.62 -7.27 -10.54
C LEU A 78 4.58 -7.99 -11.50
N ALA A 79 5.88 -7.94 -11.22
CA ALA A 79 6.90 -8.64 -12.03
C ALA A 79 6.72 -10.16 -12.03
N ARG A 80 6.11 -10.72 -10.98
CA ARG A 80 5.73 -12.13 -10.87
C ARG A 80 4.40 -12.47 -11.55
N GLY A 81 3.75 -11.50 -12.20
CA GLY A 81 2.56 -11.72 -13.00
C GLY A 81 1.24 -11.54 -12.27
N LEU A 82 1.24 -11.02 -11.03
CA LEU A 82 -0.01 -10.65 -10.36
C LEU A 82 -0.64 -9.43 -11.06
N ASP A 83 -1.96 -9.37 -11.03
CA ASP A 83 -2.68 -8.16 -11.44
C ASP A 83 -2.50 -7.03 -10.42
N ALA A 84 -2.83 -5.80 -10.84
CA ALA A 84 -2.58 -4.60 -10.04
C ALA A 84 -3.35 -4.57 -8.71
N PRO A 85 -4.66 -4.87 -8.65
CA PRO A 85 -5.39 -4.94 -7.39
C PRO A 85 -4.83 -6.00 -6.44
N MET A 86 -4.51 -7.19 -6.93
CA MET A 86 -3.96 -8.27 -6.11
C MET A 86 -2.57 -7.93 -5.60
N ALA A 87 -1.68 -7.42 -6.46
CA ALA A 87 -0.35 -6.98 -6.05
C ALA A 87 -0.41 -5.91 -4.95
N ALA A 88 -1.29 -4.91 -5.09
CA ALA A 88 -1.48 -3.86 -4.09
C ALA A 88 -2.03 -4.41 -2.76
N ARG A 89 -3.04 -5.29 -2.81
CA ARG A 89 -3.65 -5.91 -1.61
C ARG A 89 -2.65 -6.78 -0.87
N SER A 90 -1.96 -7.68 -1.58
CA SER A 90 -0.98 -8.60 -1.01
C SER A 90 0.22 -7.85 -0.44
N ALA A 91 0.75 -6.85 -1.15
CA ALA A 91 1.87 -6.06 -0.64
C ALA A 91 1.48 -5.30 0.62
N ALA A 92 0.35 -4.57 0.62
CA ALA A 92 -0.11 -3.82 1.78
C ALA A 92 -0.35 -4.74 2.99
N TYR A 93 -0.88 -5.94 2.74
CA TYR A 93 -1.11 -6.92 3.79
C TYR A 93 0.20 -7.36 4.46
N TRP A 94 1.12 -7.92 3.68
CA TRP A 94 2.38 -8.43 4.22
C TRP A 94 3.29 -7.34 4.77
N HIS A 95 3.28 -6.15 4.17
CA HIS A 95 3.96 -4.97 4.69
C HIS A 95 3.44 -4.60 6.08
N GLY A 96 2.11 -4.63 6.27
CA GLY A 96 1.45 -4.42 7.55
C GLY A 96 1.85 -5.46 8.61
N ILE A 97 1.82 -6.75 8.25
CA ILE A 97 2.22 -7.84 9.16
C ILE A 97 3.71 -7.73 9.54
N ALA A 98 4.58 -7.37 8.60
CA ALA A 98 6.02 -7.18 8.84
C ALA A 98 6.28 -6.00 9.78
N GLY A 99 5.59 -4.89 9.56
CA GLY A 99 5.63 -3.72 10.44
C GLY A 99 5.23 -4.08 11.87
N ALA A 100 4.08 -4.74 12.05
CA ALA A 100 3.60 -5.14 13.37
C ALA A 100 4.58 -6.11 14.08
N HIS A 101 5.17 -7.05 13.34
CA HIS A 101 6.13 -7.99 13.89
C HIS A 101 7.42 -7.31 14.37
N LEU A 102 7.93 -6.35 13.60
CA LEU A 102 9.10 -5.55 14.00
C LEU A 102 8.79 -4.63 15.17
N ALA A 103 7.62 -3.99 15.17
CA ALA A 103 7.18 -3.06 16.22
C ALA A 103 7.14 -3.74 17.60
N ALA A 104 6.78 -5.01 17.65
CA ALA A 104 6.80 -5.81 18.88
C ALA A 104 8.23 -6.01 19.46
N ARG A 105 9.28 -5.73 18.68
CA ARG A 105 10.70 -5.95 19.03
C ARG A 105 11.54 -4.68 18.96
N GLY A 106 10.92 -3.52 18.71
CA GLY A 106 11.58 -2.22 18.65
C GLY A 106 11.11 -1.35 17.50
N THR A 107 11.89 -0.32 17.17
CA THR A 107 11.53 0.65 16.14
C THR A 107 11.54 0.04 14.74
N VAL A 108 10.51 0.37 13.95
CA VAL A 108 10.41 0.02 12.54
C VAL A 108 11.19 1.04 11.70
N THR A 109 12.19 0.56 10.98
CA THR A 109 12.96 1.33 9.99
C THR A 109 12.86 0.61 8.65
N ALA A 110 13.03 1.35 7.54
CA ALA A 110 12.87 0.80 6.19
C ALA A 110 13.83 -0.38 5.91
N ASP A 111 15.09 -0.29 6.36
CA ASP A 111 16.09 -1.36 6.23
C ASP A 111 15.65 -2.65 6.94
N ARG A 112 15.23 -2.54 8.21
CA ARG A 112 14.75 -3.70 8.98
C ARG A 112 13.47 -4.28 8.38
N LEU A 113 12.62 -3.43 7.81
CA LEU A 113 11.36 -3.83 7.19
C LEU A 113 11.60 -4.62 5.90
N VAL A 114 12.55 -4.21 5.07
CA VAL A 114 12.96 -5.00 3.88
C VAL A 114 13.43 -6.39 4.31
N ASP A 115 14.28 -6.48 5.34
CA ASP A 115 14.78 -7.75 5.86
C ASP A 115 13.66 -8.63 6.43
N GLU A 116 12.69 -8.04 7.14
CA GLU A 116 11.54 -8.75 7.67
C GLU A 116 10.64 -9.31 6.56
N VAL A 117 10.30 -8.49 5.57
CA VAL A 117 9.50 -8.93 4.43
C VAL A 117 10.22 -10.04 3.65
N GLY A 118 11.55 -9.92 3.48
CA GLY A 118 12.37 -10.92 2.79
C GLY A 118 12.36 -12.30 3.44
N ARG A 119 12.10 -12.40 4.76
CA ARG A 119 12.00 -13.69 5.47
C ARG A 119 10.78 -14.51 5.07
N TRP A 120 9.74 -13.88 4.50
CA TRP A 120 8.45 -14.53 4.29
C TRP A 120 8.17 -14.92 2.85
N ALA A 121 9.15 -14.73 1.95
CA ALA A 121 9.17 -15.15 0.53
C ALA A 121 7.80 -15.62 0.01
N TRP A 122 6.94 -14.63 -0.24
CA TRP A 122 5.62 -14.74 -0.85
C TRP A 122 5.73 -15.03 -2.34
#